data_AF-A0A926CPJ8-F1
#
_entry.id   AF-A0A926CPJ8-F1
#
_cell.length_a   1.000
_cell.length_b   1.000
_cell.length_c   1.000
_cell.angle_alpha   90.00
_cell.angle_beta   90.00
_cell.angle_gamma   90.00
#
_symmetry.space_group_name_H-M   'P 1'
#
loop_
_entity.id
_entity.type
_entity.pdbx_description
1 polymer ?
#
loop_
_entity_poly.entity_id
_entity_poly.type
_entity_poly.pdbx_seq_one_letter_code
_entity_poly.pdbx_strand_id
1 'polypeptide(L)' 'MRYSQEHKAITRGRIVQSASQEFRRKGAEAVSVADIMKGQGLTQGGFYRHFKGKEALLIEAVAS' A
#
# COMPACT_ATOMS: atom_id res chain seq x y z
N MET A 1 11.10 -3.84 17.71
CA MET A 1 9.93 -4.72 17.96
C MET A 1 9.66 -5.53 16.69
N ARG A 2 9.56 -6.87 16.78
CA ARG A 2 9.27 -7.74 15.62
C ARG A 2 7.76 -7.94 15.54
N TYR A 3 7.12 -7.36 14.53
CA TYR A 3 5.69 -7.59 14.29
C TYR A 3 5.42 -9.04 13.86
N SER A 4 4.28 -9.58 14.28
CA SER A 4 3.81 -10.91 13.88
C SER A 4 3.51 -10.94 12.37
N GLN A 5 3.49 -12.14 11.80
CA GLN A 5 3.12 -12.30 10.39
C GLN A 5 1.67 -11.87 10.13
N GLU A 6 0.79 -12.09 11.10
CA GLU A 6 -0.58 -11.60 11.09
C GLU A 6 -0.65 -10.07 11.01
N HIS A 7 0.12 -9.36 11.85
CA HIS A 7 0.17 -7.89 11.79
C HIS A 7 0.65 -7.40 10.42
N LYS A 8 1.63 -8.07 9.82
CA LYS A 8 2.09 -7.72 8.47
C LYS A 8 1.01 -7.94 7.41
N ALA A 9 0.25 -9.02 7.51
CA ALA A 9 -0.85 -9.33 6.58
C ALA A 9 -1.97 -8.29 6.69
N ILE A 10 -2.37 -7.92 7.91
CA ILE A 10 -3.38 -6.87 8.16
C ILE A 10 -2.92 -5.53 7.59
N THR A 11 -1.69 -5.12 7.90
CA THR A 11 -1.11 -3.86 7.39
C THR A 11 -1.03 -3.88 5.87
N ARG A 12 -0.62 -5.01 5.27
CA ARG A 12 -0.57 -5.16 3.82
C ARG A 12 -1.95 -5.01 3.18
N GLY A 13 -2.98 -5.67 3.71
CA GLY A 13 -4.35 -5.53 3.23
C GLY A 13 -4.88 -4.09 3.31
N ARG A 14 -4.57 -3.38 4.41
CA ARG A 14 -4.90 -1.95 4.55
C ARG A 14 -4.24 -1.08 3.48
N ILE A 15 -2.99 -1.37 3.13
CA ILE A 15 -2.27 -0.65 2.07
C ILE A 15 -2.94 -0.92 0.71
N VAL A 16 -3.27 -2.17 0.38
CA VAL A 16 -3.97 -2.54 -0.87
C VAL A 16 -5.32 -1.83 -0.98
N GLN A 17 -6.12 -1.87 0.08
CA GLN A 17 -7.45 -1.25 0.07
C GLN A 17 -7.37 0.27 -0.16
N SER A 18 -6.44 0.95 0.52
CA SER A 18 -6.22 2.39 0.37
C SER A 18 -5.71 2.73 -1.04
N ALA A 19 -4.74 1.97 -1.55
CA ALA A 19 -4.21 2.11 -2.90
C ALA A 19 -5.31 1.95 -3.96
N SER A 20 -6.15 0.94 -3.82
CA SER A 20 -7.26 0.66 -4.74
C SER A 20 -8.23 1.83 -4.85
N GLN A 21 -8.55 2.46 -3.71
CA GLN A 21 -9.42 3.63 -3.68
C GLN A 21 -8.77 4.84 -4.34
N GLU A 22 -7.51 5.13 -4.00
CA GLU A 22 -6.80 6.29 -4.56
C GLU A 22 -6.54 6.13 -6.06
N PHE A 23 -6.15 4.92 -6.51
CA PHE A 23 -5.95 4.63 -7.93
C PHE A 23 -7.24 4.78 -8.74
N ARG A 24 -8.40 4.32 -8.23
CA ARG A 24 -9.69 4.54 -8.90
C ARG A 24 -10.10 6.00 -8.93
N ARG A 25 -9.77 6.77 -7.89
CA ARG A 25 -10.17 8.18 -7.78
C ARG A 25 -9.33 9.12 -8.64
N LYS A 26 -8.01 8.90 -8.68
CA LYS A 26 -7.05 9.86 -9.25
C LYS A 26 -6.26 9.31 -10.43
N GLY A 27 -6.36 8.00 -10.70
CA GLY A 27 -5.50 7.31 -11.65
C GLY A 27 -4.17 6.87 -11.04
N ALA A 28 -3.62 5.77 -11.56
CA ALA A 28 -2.39 5.17 -11.03
C ALA A 28 -1.17 6.10 -11.18
N GLU A 29 -1.10 6.93 -12.22
CA GLU A 29 0.03 7.85 -12.41
C GLU A 29 0.09 8.97 -11.38
N ALA A 30 -1.07 9.53 -11.01
CA ALA A 30 -1.17 10.67 -10.09
C ALA A 30 -0.99 10.31 -8.60
N VAL A 31 -0.97 9.02 -8.26
CA VAL A 31 -0.87 8.56 -6.87
C VAL A 31 0.53 8.04 -6.59
N SER A 32 1.20 8.59 -5.57
CA SER A 32 2.50 8.09 -5.12
C SER A 32 2.37 7.07 -3.98
N VAL A 33 3.40 6.23 -3.80
CA VAL A 33 3.51 5.36 -2.62
C VAL A 33 3.52 6.19 -1.33
N ALA A 34 4.14 7.37 -1.34
CA ALA A 34 4.18 8.24 -0.18
C ALA A 34 2.78 8.71 0.24
N ASP A 35 1.90 9.05 -0.72
CA ASP A 35 0.53 9.49 -0.44
C ASP A 35 -0.31 8.38 0.18
N ILE A 36 -0.21 7.17 -0.38
CA ILE A 36 -0.92 5.98 0.13
C ILE A 36 -0.47 5.68 1.56
N MET A 37 0.84 5.66 1.79
CA MET A 37 1.40 5.36 3.11
C MET A 37 1.05 6.43 4.14
N LYS A 38 1.10 7.71 3.75
CA LYS A 38 0.68 8.84 4.59
C LYS A 38 -0.79 8.75 4.98
N GLY A 39 -1.66 8.38 4.05
CA GLY A 39 -3.09 8.16 4.31
C GLY A 39 -3.36 7.09 5.38
N GLN A 40 -2.46 6.11 5.50
CA GLN A 40 -2.54 5.04 6.50
C GLN A 40 -1.75 5.31 7.78
N GLY A 41 -1.12 6.50 7.91
CA GLY A 41 -0.24 6.82 9.04
C GLY A 41 1.04 6.00 9.07
N LEU A 42 1.48 5.49 7.92
CA LEU A 42 2.66 4.64 7.77
C LEU A 42 3.80 5.42 7.09
N THR A 43 5.04 4.99 7.36
CA THR A 43 6.21 5.58 6.70
C THR A 43 6.40 5.00 5.30
N GLN A 44 6.91 5.81 4.37
CA GLN A 44 7.27 5.32 3.03
C GLN A 44 8.32 4.20 3.10
N GLY A 45 9.27 4.23 4.05
CA GLY A 45 10.23 3.14 4.25
C GLY A 45 9.57 1.81 4.68
N GLY A 46 8.44 1.88 5.39
CA GLY A 46 7.65 0.70 5.77
C GLY A 46 7.06 -0.04 4.58
N PHE A 47 6.77 0.66 3.48
CA PHE A 47 6.19 0.09 2.27
C PHE A 47 7.02 -1.07 1.71
N TYR A 48 8.35 -0.87 1.68
CA TYR A 48 9.28 -1.84 1.13
C TYR A 48 9.40 -3.14 1.95
N ARG A 49 8.77 -3.20 3.13
CA ARG A 49 8.60 -4.45 3.90
C ARG A 49 7.42 -5.29 3.41
N HIS A 50 6.52 -4.72 2.63
CA HIS A 50 5.29 -5.35 2.13
C HIS A 50 5.28 -5.52 0.61
N PHE A 51 5.92 -4.62 -0.13
CA PHE A 51 5.89 -4.54 -1.59
C PHE A 51 7.27 -4.23 -2.16
N LYS A 52 7.58 -4.79 -3.34
CA LYS A 52 8.82 -4.51 -4.06
C LYS A 52 8.83 -3.15 -4.76
N GLY A 53 7.66 -2.55 -4.98
CA GLY A 53 7.50 -1.31 -5.71
C GLY A 53 6.03 -0.96 -5.94
N LYS A 54 5.79 0.24 -6.46
CA LYS A 54 4.43 0.74 -6.78
C LYS A 54 3.68 -0.20 -7.72
N GLU A 55 4.37 -0.80 -8.68
CA GLU A 55 3.77 -1.72 -9.65
C GLU A 55 3.25 -3.01 -9.00
N ALA A 56 3.98 -3.58 -8.04
CA ALA A 56 3.51 -4.74 -7.28
C ALA A 56 2.26 -4.41 -6.44
N LEU A 57 2.20 -3.19 -5.89
CA LEU A 57 1.00 -2.71 -5.21
C LEU A 57 -0.16 -2.48 -6.21
N LEU A 58 0.13 -1.93 -7.39
CA LEU A 58 -0.87 -1.67 -8.42
C LEU A 58 -1.53 -2.97 -8.88
N ILE A 59 -0.74 -3.99 -9.21
CA ILE A 59 -1.24 -5.31 -9.63
C ILE A 59 -2.19 -5.89 -8.58
N GLU A 60 -1.84 -5.81 -7.31
CA GLU A 60 -2.68 -6.35 -6.25
C GLU A 60 -3.93 -5.50 -5.99
N ALA A 61 -3.80 -4.17 -6.08
CA ALA A 61 -4.91 -3.24 -5.91
C ALA A 61 -5.96 -3.31 -7.03
N VAL A 62 -5.55 -3.66 -8.26
CA VAL A 62 -6.51 -3.88 -9.36
C VAL A 62 -7.16 -5.26 -9.31
N ALA A 63 -6.57 -6.21 -8.58
CA ALA A 63 -7.11 -7.57 -8.39
C ALA A 63 -8.03 -7.69 -7.16
N SER A 64 -8.15 -6.64 -6.34
CA SER A 64 -8.93 -6.62 -5.09
C SER A 64 -10.33 -6.01 -5.21
#